data_AF-A0A947XR80-F1
#
_entry.id   AF-A0A947XR80-F1
#
_cell.length_a   1.000
_cell.length_b   1.000
_cell.length_c   1.000
_cell.angle_alpha   90.00
_cell.angle_beta   90.00
_cell.angle_gamma   90.00
#
_symmetry.space_group_name_H-M   'P 1'
#
loop_
_entity.id
_entity.type
_entity.pdbx_description
1 polymer ?
#
loop_
_entity_poly.entity_id
_entity_poly.type
_entity_poly.pdbx_seq_one_letter_code
_entity_poly.pdbx_strand_id
1 'polypeptide(L)'
;MKQLPSDPFKIRRTAARVVKNSQLVSINQIKLAQFGQQISQAIRQKQLLTQAQFGRRQNTCQKIFLLDTVNFCFWAKKNQKKWTVEYPSGKLTDGWEALVAVFDQAIAEKIPLLNSQFLINLNLKQGLHLFRSANQTQIPFLKTRIKFLQQAGFILKTKFKGDFYYLLEQADFKAVKIIQLIIKHFPSFKDIFYKRAQICAYDLSFLPEVKISDLDQLTVFADYKLPQILRSLGILNYQPSLAKKVDNLILIPKNSQEEIEIRAAVIWAGELLARKLQQPPCLIDNVIWSLSQTHPSTQPYHRTLTTNY
;
A
#
# COMPACT_ATOMS: atom_id res chain seq x y z
N MET A 1 2.96 25.92 -23.02
CA MET A 1 2.10 24.81 -22.54
C MET A 1 2.90 24.01 -21.52
N LYS A 2 2.48 23.91 -20.26
CA LYS A 2 3.20 23.04 -19.29
C LYS A 2 3.11 21.60 -19.81
N GLN A 3 4.26 20.96 -20.03
CA GLN A 3 4.30 19.53 -20.35
C GLN A 3 3.42 18.79 -19.33
N LEU A 4 2.51 17.94 -19.83
CA LEU A 4 1.78 17.03 -18.96
C LEU A 4 2.82 16.19 -18.18
N PRO A 5 2.61 15.96 -16.88
CA PRO A 5 3.51 15.11 -16.11
C PRO A 5 3.69 13.77 -16.83
N SER A 6 4.91 13.26 -16.88
CA SER A 6 5.19 11.93 -17.42
C SER A 6 4.36 10.88 -16.66
N ASP A 7 3.78 9.93 -17.40
CA ASP A 7 2.90 8.87 -16.90
C ASP A 7 3.35 7.52 -17.49
N PRO A 8 4.51 6.99 -17.06
CA PRO A 8 5.18 5.87 -17.71
C PRO A 8 4.34 4.59 -17.69
N PHE A 9 3.41 4.47 -16.74
CA PHE A 9 2.50 3.33 -16.60
C PHE A 9 1.09 3.59 -17.13
N LYS A 10 0.83 4.79 -17.69
CA LYS A 10 -0.50 5.23 -18.16
C LYS A 10 -1.58 5.21 -17.07
N ILE A 11 -1.19 5.18 -15.79
CA ILE A 11 -2.11 5.06 -14.65
C ILE A 11 -2.89 6.37 -14.48
N ARG A 12 -2.22 7.52 -14.53
CA ARG A 12 -2.85 8.83 -14.31
C ARG A 12 -3.87 9.12 -15.41
N ARG A 13 -3.49 8.90 -16.67
CA ARG A 13 -4.38 9.08 -17.83
C ARG A 13 -5.57 8.13 -17.78
N THR A 14 -5.36 6.88 -17.37
CA THR A 14 -6.44 5.89 -17.26
C THR A 14 -7.39 6.24 -16.13
N ALA A 15 -6.88 6.61 -14.95
CA ALA A 15 -7.68 7.06 -13.82
C ALA A 15 -8.53 8.29 -14.18
N ALA A 16 -7.94 9.29 -14.86
CA ALA A 16 -8.68 10.45 -15.36
C ALA A 16 -9.83 10.06 -16.30
N ARG A 17 -9.59 9.10 -17.21
CA ARG A 17 -10.62 8.60 -18.13
C ARG A 17 -11.72 7.85 -17.39
N VAL A 18 -11.39 7.02 -16.39
CA VAL A 18 -12.38 6.34 -15.56
C VAL A 18 -13.23 7.36 -14.83
N VAL A 19 -12.61 8.34 -14.14
CA VAL A 19 -13.34 9.38 -13.41
C VAL A 19 -14.24 10.21 -14.32
N LYS A 20 -13.79 10.55 -15.54
CA LYS A 20 -14.61 11.29 -16.51
C LYS A 20 -15.89 10.55 -16.90
N ASN A 21 -15.86 9.22 -16.93
CA ASN A 21 -17.01 8.37 -17.30
C ASN A 21 -17.65 7.68 -16.09
N SER A 22 -17.24 8.07 -14.88
CA SER A 22 -17.65 7.43 -13.63
C SER A 22 -19.13 7.65 -13.38
N GLN A 23 -19.84 6.58 -13.01
CA GLN A 23 -21.27 6.63 -12.71
C GLN A 23 -21.54 6.56 -11.21
N LEU A 24 -20.65 5.95 -10.44
CA LEU A 24 -20.84 5.61 -9.03
C LEU A 24 -20.05 6.50 -8.08
N VAL A 25 -18.96 7.10 -8.55
CA VAL A 25 -18.08 7.95 -7.73
C VAL A 25 -17.85 9.31 -8.38
N SER A 26 -18.05 10.39 -7.65
CA SER A 26 -17.70 11.75 -8.09
C SER A 26 -16.76 12.43 -7.09
N ILE A 27 -15.98 13.39 -7.58
CA ILE A 27 -15.01 14.16 -6.78
C ILE A 27 -15.57 15.56 -6.54
N ASN A 28 -15.76 15.92 -5.28
CA ASN A 28 -16.12 17.27 -4.87
C ASN A 28 -14.88 18.18 -4.93
N GLN A 29 -14.78 18.98 -6.00
CA GLN A 29 -13.63 19.86 -6.24
C GLN A 29 -13.47 20.95 -5.17
N ILE A 30 -14.57 21.43 -4.57
CA ILE A 30 -14.51 22.45 -3.50
C ILE A 30 -13.90 21.85 -2.24
N LYS A 31 -14.39 20.67 -1.81
CA LYS A 31 -13.84 19.96 -0.65
C LYS A 31 -12.39 19.52 -0.88
N LEU A 32 -12.06 19.06 -2.09
CA LEU A 32 -10.69 18.73 -2.48
C LEU A 32 -9.77 19.96 -2.36
N ALA A 33 -10.23 21.12 -2.86
CA ALA A 33 -9.48 22.36 -2.80
C ALA A 33 -9.22 22.84 -1.37
N GLN A 34 -10.19 22.68 -0.47
CA GLN A 34 -10.07 22.96 0.97
C GLN A 34 -9.09 22.00 1.64
N PHE A 35 -9.21 20.70 1.35
CA PHE A 35 -8.32 19.69 1.91
C PHE A 35 -6.85 19.90 1.50
N GLY A 36 -6.60 20.43 0.30
CA GLY A 36 -5.24 20.82 -0.12
C GLY A 36 -4.54 21.80 0.84
N GLN A 37 -5.29 22.65 1.56
CA GLN A 37 -4.71 23.54 2.59
C GLN A 37 -4.18 22.73 3.78
N GLN A 38 -4.92 21.71 4.23
CA GLN A 38 -4.49 20.81 5.31
C GLN A 38 -3.26 19.99 4.89
N ILE A 39 -3.23 19.48 3.65
CA ILE A 39 -2.06 18.79 3.11
C ILE A 39 -0.83 19.70 3.11
N SER A 40 -0.97 20.93 2.61
CA SER A 40 0.12 21.92 2.60
C SER A 40 0.62 22.24 4.02
N GLN A 41 -0.26 22.31 5.00
CA GLN A 41 0.11 22.50 6.41
C GLN A 41 0.89 21.29 6.96
N ALA A 42 0.40 20.08 6.75
CA ALA A 42 1.05 18.85 7.23
C ALA A 42 2.46 18.68 6.62
N ILE A 43 2.64 18.99 5.33
CA ILE A 43 3.95 19.01 4.67
C ILE A 43 4.89 20.03 5.34
N ARG A 44 4.43 21.27 5.58
CA ARG A 44 5.22 22.31 6.26
C ARG A 44 5.62 21.90 7.67
N GLN A 45 4.75 21.19 8.38
CA GLN A 45 4.98 20.68 9.73
C GLN A 45 5.77 19.36 9.75
N LYS A 46 6.18 18.82 8.60
CA LYS A 46 6.86 17.53 8.45
C LYS A 46 6.10 16.37 9.12
N GLN A 47 4.77 16.42 9.10
CA GLN A 47 3.90 15.34 9.57
C GLN A 47 3.81 14.24 8.51
N LEU A 48 4.94 13.57 8.30
CA LEU A 48 5.14 12.58 7.26
C LEU A 48 5.59 11.26 7.89
N LEU A 49 5.34 10.16 7.19
CA LEU A 49 5.97 8.89 7.54
C LEU A 49 7.48 9.01 7.39
N THR A 50 8.19 8.19 8.16
CA THR A 50 9.64 8.10 8.14
C THR A 50 10.03 6.63 8.13
N GLN A 51 11.33 6.34 8.04
CA GLN A 51 11.85 4.97 8.14
C GLN A 51 11.37 4.23 9.41
N ALA A 52 10.98 4.94 10.47
CA ALA A 52 10.47 4.35 11.71
C ALA A 52 9.21 3.48 11.49
N GLN A 53 8.46 3.69 10.40
CA GLN A 53 7.29 2.88 10.07
C GLN A 53 7.62 1.41 9.79
N PHE A 54 8.87 1.10 9.39
CA PHE A 54 9.30 -0.26 9.06
C PHE A 54 9.77 -1.07 10.27
N GLY A 55 9.57 -0.54 11.48
CA GLY A 55 9.93 -1.20 12.72
C GLY A 55 11.36 -0.86 13.16
N ARG A 56 11.82 -1.58 14.19
CA ARG A 56 13.07 -1.26 14.91
C ARG A 56 14.25 -2.16 14.54
N ARG A 57 14.03 -3.22 13.76
CA ARG A 57 15.06 -4.25 13.51
C ARG A 57 15.36 -4.41 12.02
N GLN A 58 16.64 -4.25 11.65
CA GLN A 58 17.18 -4.56 10.31
C GLN A 58 16.34 -3.99 9.16
N ASN A 59 16.11 -2.67 9.17
CA ASN A 59 15.44 -1.97 8.07
C ASN A 59 16.37 -1.95 6.84
N THR A 60 16.27 -3.01 6.03
CA THR A 60 17.05 -3.24 4.82
C THR A 60 16.13 -3.26 3.60
N CYS A 61 16.70 -3.11 2.40
CA CYS A 61 15.97 -3.24 1.14
C CYS A 61 15.17 -4.55 1.07
N GLN A 62 15.82 -5.64 1.47
CA GLN A 62 15.24 -6.99 1.50
C GLN A 62 14.03 -7.05 2.46
N LYS A 63 14.13 -6.46 3.66
CA LYS A 63 13.00 -6.43 4.61
C LYS A 63 11.81 -5.65 4.06
N ILE A 64 12.03 -4.46 3.53
CA ILE A 64 10.97 -3.60 2.96
C ILE A 64 10.27 -4.33 1.80
N PHE A 65 11.04 -4.87 0.86
CA PHE A 65 10.50 -5.64 -0.25
C PHE A 65 9.62 -6.83 0.21
N LEU A 66 10.07 -7.56 1.22
CA LEU A 66 9.32 -8.69 1.76
C LEU A 66 8.06 -8.26 2.53
N LEU A 67 8.10 -7.13 3.24
CA LEU A 67 6.90 -6.52 3.84
C LEU A 67 5.87 -6.22 2.74
N ASP A 68 6.27 -5.53 1.67
CA ASP A 68 5.36 -5.17 0.57
C ASP A 68 4.86 -6.36 -0.25
N THR A 69 5.65 -7.44 -0.30
CA THR A 69 5.23 -8.72 -0.88
C THR A 69 3.96 -9.26 -0.19
N VAL A 70 3.74 -8.96 1.09
CA VAL A 70 2.59 -9.42 1.90
C VAL A 70 1.71 -8.30 2.48
N ASN A 71 1.93 -7.06 2.04
CA ASN A 71 1.22 -5.85 2.46
C ASN A 71 -0.15 -5.72 1.76
N PHE A 72 -1.12 -6.59 2.09
CA PHE A 72 -2.45 -6.55 1.47
C PHE A 72 -3.58 -7.08 2.36
N CYS A 73 -4.75 -6.44 2.35
CA CYS A 73 -5.97 -6.94 3.01
C CYS A 73 -5.79 -7.34 4.49
N PHE A 74 -5.91 -6.36 5.39
CA PHE A 74 -5.87 -6.57 6.85
C PHE A 74 -7.23 -6.47 7.54
N TRP A 75 -8.29 -6.14 6.79
CA TRP A 75 -9.62 -6.01 7.34
C TRP A 75 -10.30 -7.38 7.54
N ALA A 76 -11.27 -7.44 8.45
CA ALA A 76 -12.07 -8.63 8.72
C ALA A 76 -13.49 -8.51 8.13
N LYS A 77 -14.11 -9.65 7.78
CA LYS A 77 -15.51 -9.67 7.33
C LYS A 77 -16.44 -9.12 8.40
N LYS A 78 -17.67 -8.77 8.01
CA LYS A 78 -18.69 -8.31 8.97
C LYS A 78 -18.84 -9.36 10.08
N ASN A 79 -18.87 -8.90 11.33
CA ASN A 79 -18.98 -9.74 12.54
C ASN A 79 -17.79 -10.70 12.78
N GLN A 80 -16.65 -10.49 12.14
CA GLN A 80 -15.41 -11.22 12.46
C GLN A 80 -14.42 -10.31 13.17
N LYS A 81 -13.65 -10.90 14.09
CA LYS A 81 -12.52 -10.21 14.74
C LYS A 81 -11.44 -9.94 13.70
N LYS A 82 -10.73 -8.81 13.85
CA LYS A 82 -9.54 -8.52 13.04
C LYS A 82 -8.36 -9.34 13.55
N TRP A 83 -7.44 -9.64 12.66
CA TRP A 83 -6.11 -10.14 13.03
C TRP A 83 -5.36 -9.04 13.79
N THR A 84 -4.88 -9.37 14.99
CA THR A 84 -4.12 -8.46 15.84
C THR A 84 -2.83 -9.11 16.33
N VAL A 85 -1.81 -8.28 16.57
CA VAL A 85 -0.50 -8.69 17.07
C VAL A 85 -0.13 -7.79 18.23
N GLU A 86 0.47 -8.35 19.26
CA GLU A 86 1.01 -7.59 20.39
C GLU A 86 2.45 -7.19 20.09
N TYR A 87 2.73 -5.89 20.07
CA TYR A 87 4.11 -5.39 19.94
C TYR A 87 4.90 -5.70 21.21
N PRO A 88 6.24 -5.84 21.20
CA PRO A 88 7.02 -6.09 22.42
C PRO A 88 6.82 -5.07 23.56
N SER A 89 6.25 -3.89 23.27
CA SER A 89 5.86 -2.90 24.27
C SER A 89 4.51 -3.19 24.95
N GLY A 90 3.85 -4.32 24.66
CA GLY A 90 2.50 -4.68 25.13
C GLY A 90 1.34 -4.02 24.36
N LYS A 91 1.62 -3.21 23.34
CA LYS A 91 0.57 -2.55 22.53
C LYS A 91 -0.04 -3.56 21.56
N LEU A 92 -1.35 -3.80 21.68
CA LEU A 92 -2.11 -4.54 20.67
C LEU A 92 -2.31 -3.68 19.42
N THR A 93 -1.94 -4.19 18.26
CA THR A 93 -2.05 -3.48 16.97
C THR A 93 -2.67 -4.35 15.87
N ASP A 94 -3.17 -3.71 14.81
CA ASP A 94 -3.75 -4.33 13.62
C ASP A 94 -3.13 -3.74 12.33
N GLY A 95 -3.55 -4.21 11.16
CA GLY A 95 -3.18 -3.55 9.90
C GLY A 95 -1.69 -3.65 9.56
N TRP A 96 -1.17 -2.56 8.99
CA TRP A 96 0.24 -2.39 8.61
C TRP A 96 1.17 -2.49 9.83
N GLU A 97 0.83 -1.82 10.94
CA GLU A 97 1.62 -1.88 12.17
C GLU A 97 1.77 -3.32 12.70
N ALA A 98 0.71 -4.12 12.65
CA ALA A 98 0.77 -5.53 13.02
C ALA A 98 1.65 -6.38 12.08
N LEU A 99 1.64 -6.08 10.78
CA LEU A 99 2.53 -6.76 9.83
C LEU A 99 4.00 -6.45 10.12
N VAL A 100 4.32 -5.18 10.40
CA VAL A 100 5.67 -4.75 10.78
C VAL A 100 6.09 -5.40 12.10
N ALA A 101 5.18 -5.48 13.08
CA ALA A 101 5.42 -6.15 14.35
C ALA A 101 5.83 -7.62 14.19
N VAL A 102 5.15 -8.36 13.30
CA VAL A 102 5.48 -9.74 12.97
C VAL A 102 6.90 -9.89 12.42
N PHE A 103 7.31 -9.00 11.51
CA PHE A 103 8.65 -9.05 10.93
C PHE A 103 9.72 -8.74 11.98
N ASP A 104 9.50 -7.74 12.83
CA ASP A 104 10.40 -7.42 13.94
C ASP A 104 10.53 -8.59 14.93
N GLN A 105 9.42 -9.24 15.29
CA GLN A 105 9.41 -10.42 16.16
C GLN A 105 10.17 -11.60 15.54
N ALA A 106 9.91 -11.90 14.27
CA ALA A 106 10.60 -12.97 13.57
C ALA A 106 12.12 -12.76 13.53
N ILE A 107 12.57 -11.53 13.29
CA ILE A 107 13.99 -11.17 13.32
C ILE A 107 14.56 -11.31 14.74
N ALA A 108 13.81 -10.89 15.76
CA ALA A 108 14.22 -11.05 17.17
C ALA A 108 14.36 -12.52 17.58
N GLU A 109 13.48 -13.39 17.07
CA GLU A 109 13.49 -14.84 17.25
C GLU A 109 14.52 -15.56 16.39
N LYS A 110 15.35 -14.82 15.64
CA LYS A 110 16.38 -15.35 14.73
C LYS A 110 15.79 -16.24 13.62
N ILE A 111 14.52 -16.04 13.25
CA ILE A 111 13.96 -16.63 12.04
C ILE A 111 14.67 -15.97 10.85
N PRO A 112 15.28 -16.74 9.92
CA PRO A 112 16.04 -16.18 8.81
C PRO A 112 15.13 -15.68 7.68
N LEU A 113 14.15 -14.83 8.01
CA LEU A 113 13.11 -14.32 7.11
C LEU A 113 13.69 -13.53 5.93
N LEU A 114 14.87 -12.92 6.09
CA LEU A 114 15.54 -12.19 5.01
C LEU A 114 16.34 -13.10 4.07
N ASN A 115 16.51 -14.38 4.42
CA ASN A 115 17.26 -15.34 3.61
C ASN A 115 16.37 -15.97 2.53
N SER A 116 16.74 -15.80 1.26
CA SER A 116 15.99 -16.35 0.12
C SER A 116 15.85 -17.88 0.15
N GLN A 117 16.86 -18.62 0.62
CA GLN A 117 16.79 -20.09 0.74
C GLN A 117 15.79 -20.54 1.80
N PHE A 118 15.72 -19.83 2.93
CA PHE A 118 14.69 -20.05 3.94
C PHE A 118 13.29 -19.77 3.37
N LEU A 119 13.11 -18.64 2.68
CA LEU A 119 11.83 -18.27 2.07
C LEU A 119 11.30 -19.33 1.10
N ILE A 120 12.16 -19.88 0.24
CA ILE A 120 11.81 -20.98 -0.69
C ILE A 120 11.22 -22.17 0.06
N ASN A 121 11.78 -22.49 1.23
CA ASN A 121 11.41 -23.65 2.04
C ASN A 121 10.39 -23.33 3.15
N LEU A 122 9.86 -22.10 3.21
CA LEU A 122 8.94 -21.65 4.25
C LEU A 122 7.67 -22.50 4.24
N ASN A 123 7.48 -23.36 5.24
CA ASN A 123 6.33 -24.26 5.30
C ASN A 123 5.14 -23.65 6.08
N LEU A 124 4.00 -24.35 6.08
CA LEU A 124 2.78 -23.87 6.74
C LEU A 124 2.94 -23.68 8.26
N LYS A 125 3.66 -24.56 8.94
CA LYS A 125 3.90 -24.45 10.40
C LYS A 125 4.69 -23.19 10.72
N GLN A 126 5.77 -22.94 9.96
CA GLN A 126 6.56 -21.72 10.09
C GLN A 126 5.77 -20.47 9.71
N GLY A 127 4.94 -20.54 8.67
CA GLY A 127 4.07 -19.43 8.28
C GLY A 127 2.99 -19.11 9.31
N LEU A 128 2.39 -20.13 9.94
CA LEU A 128 1.46 -19.96 11.07
C LEU A 128 2.14 -19.30 12.27
N HIS A 129 3.38 -19.72 12.57
CA HIS A 129 4.19 -19.10 13.62
C HIS A 129 4.58 -17.67 13.30
N LEU A 130 4.97 -17.39 12.05
CA LEU A 130 5.32 -16.06 11.57
C LEU A 130 4.14 -15.10 11.73
N PHE A 131 2.97 -15.43 11.17
CA PHE A 131 1.78 -14.56 11.19
C PHE A 131 0.83 -14.82 12.37
N ARG A 132 1.35 -15.37 13.48
CA ARG A 132 0.54 -15.67 14.66
C ARG A 132 -0.11 -14.40 15.22
N SER A 133 -1.31 -14.56 15.74
CA SER A 133 -2.12 -13.48 16.30
C SER A 133 -2.14 -13.51 17.82
N ALA A 134 -2.36 -12.36 18.45
CA ALA A 134 -2.64 -12.27 19.88
C ALA A 134 -4.08 -12.72 20.27
N ASN A 135 -4.98 -12.89 19.28
CA ASN A 135 -6.41 -13.12 19.53
C ASN A 135 -7.00 -14.34 18.80
N GLN A 136 -6.17 -15.31 18.43
CA GLN A 136 -6.53 -16.53 17.68
C GLN A 136 -7.19 -16.31 16.31
N THR A 137 -7.26 -15.07 15.82
CA THR A 137 -7.79 -14.77 14.48
C THR A 137 -6.67 -14.95 13.47
N GLN A 138 -6.89 -15.70 12.40
CA GLN A 138 -5.88 -15.82 11.34
C GLN A 138 -5.86 -14.58 10.44
N ILE A 139 -4.67 -14.12 10.03
CA ILE A 139 -4.55 -13.09 9.00
C ILE A 139 -5.24 -13.56 7.71
N PRO A 140 -6.02 -12.69 7.02
CA PRO A 140 -6.58 -13.04 5.73
C PRO A 140 -5.50 -13.59 4.79
N PHE A 141 -5.84 -14.48 3.88
CA PHE A 141 -4.89 -14.98 2.86
C PHE A 141 -3.56 -15.55 3.39
N LEU A 142 -3.51 -16.13 4.60
CA LEU A 142 -2.27 -16.70 5.16
C LEU A 142 -1.52 -17.60 4.19
N LYS A 143 -2.21 -18.60 3.60
CA LYS A 143 -1.61 -19.53 2.65
C LYS A 143 -1.06 -18.81 1.41
N THR A 144 -1.74 -17.77 0.93
CA THR A 144 -1.28 -16.96 -0.20
C THR A 144 -0.05 -16.13 0.16
N ARG A 145 0.02 -15.56 1.38
CA ARG A 145 1.21 -14.85 1.86
C ARG A 145 2.44 -15.76 1.89
N ILE A 146 2.29 -16.98 2.41
CA ILE A 146 3.35 -17.99 2.41
C ILE A 146 3.80 -18.28 0.97
N LYS A 147 2.86 -18.53 0.04
CA LYS A 147 3.18 -18.76 -1.38
C LYS A 147 3.91 -17.58 -2.02
N PHE A 148 3.52 -16.34 -1.72
CA PHE A 148 4.18 -15.15 -2.26
C PHE A 148 5.59 -14.97 -1.70
N LEU A 149 5.81 -15.27 -0.42
CA LEU A 149 7.15 -15.29 0.19
C LEU A 149 8.03 -16.37 -0.44
N GLN A 150 7.51 -17.59 -0.65
CA GLN A 150 8.21 -18.67 -1.35
C GLN A 150 8.62 -18.27 -2.78
N GLN A 151 7.67 -17.69 -3.53
CA GLN A 151 7.92 -17.20 -4.89
C GLN A 151 8.98 -16.10 -4.90
N ALA A 152 8.87 -15.13 -3.98
CA ALA A 152 9.85 -14.07 -3.84
C ALA A 152 11.25 -14.63 -3.55
N GLY A 153 11.37 -15.57 -2.60
CA GLY A 153 12.62 -16.27 -2.31
C GLY A 153 13.21 -16.96 -3.54
N PHE A 154 12.40 -17.69 -4.30
CA PHE A 154 12.84 -18.38 -5.52
C PHE A 154 13.35 -17.40 -6.59
N ILE A 155 12.59 -16.33 -6.86
CA ILE A 155 12.96 -15.32 -7.85
C ILE A 155 14.24 -14.59 -7.44
N LEU A 156 14.34 -14.18 -6.17
CA LEU A 156 15.55 -13.56 -5.63
C LEU A 156 16.76 -14.47 -5.79
N LYS A 157 16.65 -15.73 -5.37
CA LYS A 157 17.76 -16.70 -5.46
C LYS A 157 18.22 -16.93 -6.89
N THR A 158 17.29 -17.03 -7.84
CA THR A 158 17.59 -17.40 -9.23
C THR A 158 17.97 -16.23 -10.13
N LYS A 159 17.48 -15.01 -9.85
CA LYS A 159 17.68 -13.84 -10.72
C LYS A 159 18.47 -12.70 -10.09
N PHE A 160 18.50 -12.63 -8.76
CA PHE A 160 19.05 -11.49 -8.02
C PHE A 160 20.01 -11.94 -6.91
N LYS A 161 20.73 -13.05 -7.13
CA LYS A 161 21.75 -13.59 -6.19
C LYS A 161 21.25 -13.79 -4.75
N GLY A 162 19.94 -13.90 -4.55
CA GLY A 162 19.29 -14.06 -3.25
C GLY A 162 19.00 -12.77 -2.49
N ASP A 163 19.29 -11.58 -3.05
CA ASP A 163 19.16 -10.28 -2.38
C ASP A 163 18.50 -9.25 -3.32
N PHE A 164 17.47 -8.57 -2.81
CA PHE A 164 16.72 -7.56 -3.54
C PHE A 164 17.57 -6.35 -3.96
N TYR A 165 18.70 -6.09 -3.29
CA TYR A 165 19.64 -5.03 -3.67
C TYR A 165 20.07 -5.13 -5.15
N TYR A 166 20.31 -6.35 -5.67
CA TYR A 166 20.72 -6.53 -7.07
C TYR A 166 19.62 -6.14 -8.07
N LEU A 167 18.34 -6.18 -7.67
CA LEU A 167 17.27 -5.61 -8.49
C LEU A 167 17.37 -4.08 -8.52
N LEU A 168 17.70 -3.45 -7.39
CA LEU A 168 17.86 -1.99 -7.31
C LEU A 168 19.04 -1.50 -8.15
N GLU A 169 20.15 -2.22 -8.08
CA GLU A 169 21.33 -1.99 -8.92
C GLU A 169 20.97 -2.10 -10.42
N GLN A 170 20.28 -3.18 -10.81
CA GLN A 170 19.81 -3.35 -12.20
C GLN A 170 18.81 -2.27 -12.61
N ALA A 171 18.03 -1.75 -11.66
CA ALA A 171 17.09 -0.66 -11.89
C ALA A 171 17.75 0.72 -11.91
N ASP A 172 19.07 0.82 -11.69
CA ASP A 172 19.79 2.11 -11.60
C ASP A 172 19.15 3.04 -10.56
N PHE A 173 18.59 2.44 -9.49
CA PHE A 173 17.88 3.13 -8.40
C PHE A 173 16.78 4.11 -8.87
N LYS A 174 16.17 3.87 -10.04
CA LYS A 174 15.07 4.67 -10.60
C LYS A 174 13.73 4.03 -10.27
N ALA A 175 12.83 4.76 -9.62
CA ALA A 175 11.54 4.23 -9.17
C ALA A 175 10.75 3.55 -10.30
N VAL A 176 10.73 4.15 -11.49
CA VAL A 176 10.06 3.60 -12.68
C VAL A 176 10.66 2.25 -13.08
N LYS A 177 11.99 2.14 -13.14
CA LYS A 177 12.67 0.88 -13.48
C LYS A 177 12.50 -0.18 -12.40
N ILE A 178 12.50 0.21 -11.12
CA ILE A 178 12.23 -0.70 -10.00
C ILE A 178 10.85 -1.31 -10.14
N ILE A 179 9.82 -0.49 -10.37
CA ILE A 179 8.45 -0.98 -10.59
C ILE A 179 8.39 -1.91 -11.79
N GLN A 180 9.01 -1.55 -12.93
CA GLN A 180 9.05 -2.38 -14.13
C GLN A 180 9.68 -3.76 -13.85
N LEU A 181 10.77 -3.83 -13.11
CA LEU A 181 11.41 -5.09 -12.73
C LEU A 181 10.56 -5.88 -11.73
N ILE A 182 9.95 -5.20 -10.74
CA ILE A 182 9.03 -5.84 -9.79
C ILE A 182 7.87 -6.51 -10.52
N ILE A 183 7.14 -5.78 -11.38
CA ILE A 183 5.96 -6.33 -12.08
C ILE A 183 6.33 -7.41 -13.12
N LYS A 184 7.54 -7.32 -13.69
CA LYS A 184 8.07 -8.31 -14.64
C LYS A 184 8.39 -9.63 -13.94
N HIS A 185 9.02 -9.56 -12.76
CA HIS A 185 9.59 -10.73 -12.12
C HIS A 185 8.74 -11.33 -11.00
N PHE A 186 7.93 -10.53 -10.29
CA PHE A 186 7.16 -10.95 -9.12
C PHE A 186 5.65 -10.86 -9.39
N PRO A 187 5.00 -11.96 -9.81
CA PRO A 187 3.58 -11.97 -10.16
C PRO A 187 2.64 -11.53 -9.02
N SER A 188 3.06 -11.68 -7.76
CA SER A 188 2.31 -11.23 -6.59
C SER A 188 2.00 -9.72 -6.64
N PHE A 189 2.87 -8.92 -7.23
CA PHE A 189 2.71 -7.46 -7.34
C PHE A 189 1.82 -7.01 -8.52
N LYS A 190 1.36 -7.94 -9.37
CA LYS A 190 0.51 -7.60 -10.52
C LYS A 190 -0.87 -7.12 -10.05
N ASP A 191 -1.12 -5.85 -10.28
CA ASP A 191 -2.38 -5.14 -10.06
C ASP A 191 -2.59 -4.14 -11.21
N ILE A 192 -3.83 -3.78 -11.52
CA ILE A 192 -4.16 -2.85 -12.62
C ILE A 192 -3.59 -1.44 -12.40
N PHE A 193 -3.31 -1.06 -11.15
CA PHE A 193 -2.68 0.21 -10.78
C PHE A 193 -1.27 0.03 -10.19
N TYR A 194 -0.73 -1.19 -10.24
CA TYR A 194 0.58 -1.54 -9.67
C TYR A 194 0.81 -1.02 -8.24
N LYS A 195 -0.25 -0.89 -7.42
CA LYS A 195 -0.20 -0.19 -6.13
C LYS A 195 0.96 -0.64 -5.27
N ARG A 196 1.11 -1.95 -5.07
CA ARG A 196 2.16 -2.51 -4.20
C ARG A 196 3.57 -2.39 -4.78
N ALA A 197 3.71 -2.35 -6.10
CA ALA A 197 5.01 -2.12 -6.72
C ALA A 197 5.42 -0.65 -6.56
N GLN A 198 4.46 0.27 -6.72
CA GLN A 198 4.68 1.70 -6.53
C GLN A 198 5.02 2.04 -5.08
N ILE A 199 4.27 1.52 -4.10
CA ILE A 199 4.56 1.75 -2.68
C ILE A 199 5.92 1.15 -2.31
N CYS A 200 6.30 -0.02 -2.84
CA CYS A 200 7.61 -0.61 -2.57
C CYS A 200 8.76 0.30 -3.03
N ALA A 201 8.67 0.87 -4.24
CA ALA A 201 9.67 1.83 -4.71
C ALA A 201 9.74 3.09 -3.83
N TYR A 202 8.60 3.56 -3.32
CA TYR A 202 8.53 4.69 -2.40
C TYR A 202 9.07 4.36 -1.02
N ASP A 203 8.73 3.19 -0.47
CA ASP A 203 9.13 2.74 0.86
C ASP A 203 10.65 2.53 0.95
N LEU A 204 11.27 2.06 -0.13
CA LEU A 204 12.73 1.97 -0.25
C LEU A 204 13.42 3.33 -0.18
N SER A 205 12.76 4.42 -0.58
CA SER A 205 13.35 5.76 -0.55
C SER A 205 13.53 6.34 0.86
N PHE A 206 12.92 5.71 1.87
CA PHE A 206 13.13 6.09 3.28
C PHE A 206 14.41 5.52 3.87
N LEU A 207 15.08 4.58 3.19
CA LEU A 207 16.34 4.02 3.64
C LEU A 207 17.48 5.00 3.33
N PRO A 208 18.24 5.48 4.33
CA PRO A 208 19.32 6.46 4.13
C PRO A 208 20.40 6.00 3.13
N GLU A 209 20.64 4.70 3.06
CA GLU A 209 21.61 4.07 2.17
C GLU A 209 21.11 3.89 0.72
N VAL A 210 19.83 4.17 0.44
CA VAL A 210 19.21 3.98 -0.88
C VAL A 210 18.68 5.31 -1.41
N LYS A 211 19.28 5.80 -2.50
CA LYS A 211 18.83 7.03 -3.17
C LYS A 211 17.96 6.70 -4.37
N ILE A 212 16.64 6.69 -4.15
CA ILE A 212 15.67 6.43 -5.21
C ILE A 212 15.31 7.72 -5.94
N SER A 213 15.48 7.73 -7.26
CA SER A 213 15.08 8.84 -8.15
C SER A 213 13.74 8.56 -8.83
N ASP A 214 13.18 9.55 -9.53
CA ASP A 214 11.91 9.47 -10.28
C ASP A 214 10.65 9.20 -9.43
N LEU A 215 10.68 9.55 -8.14
CA LEU A 215 9.53 9.38 -7.23
C LEU A 215 8.34 10.26 -7.62
N ASP A 216 8.58 11.38 -8.30
CA ASP A 216 7.56 12.27 -8.85
C ASP A 216 6.73 11.61 -9.97
N GLN A 217 7.19 10.49 -10.52
CA GLN A 217 6.49 9.68 -11.52
C GLN A 217 5.44 8.75 -10.90
N LEU A 218 5.50 8.51 -9.59
CA LEU A 218 4.55 7.66 -8.88
C LEU A 218 3.17 8.32 -8.75
N THR A 219 2.15 7.53 -8.45
CA THR A 219 0.82 8.03 -8.10
C THR A 219 0.59 7.97 -6.61
N VAL A 220 -0.59 8.39 -6.14
CA VAL A 220 -1.09 7.91 -4.85
C VAL A 220 -1.41 6.41 -4.94
N PHE A 221 -1.34 5.70 -3.83
CA PHE A 221 -1.40 4.25 -3.73
C PHE A 221 -2.80 3.80 -3.29
N ALA A 222 -3.75 3.80 -4.22
CA ALA A 222 -5.17 3.56 -3.94
C ALA A 222 -5.46 2.16 -3.38
N ASP A 223 -5.53 2.09 -2.05
CA ASP A 223 -6.01 0.97 -1.23
C ASP A 223 -7.46 1.22 -0.76
N TYR A 224 -7.84 0.72 0.42
CA TYR A 224 -9.15 0.97 1.03
C TYR A 224 -9.17 2.10 2.07
N LYS A 225 -8.02 2.57 2.57
CA LYS A 225 -7.92 3.62 3.59
C LYS A 225 -7.99 5.02 3.00
N LEU A 226 -7.28 5.28 1.91
CA LEU A 226 -7.37 6.55 1.21
C LEU A 226 -8.81 6.90 0.77
N PRO A 227 -9.56 6.01 0.11
CA PRO A 227 -10.95 6.32 -0.22
C PRO A 227 -11.83 6.50 1.01
N GLN A 228 -11.53 5.85 2.14
CA GLN A 228 -12.27 6.03 3.38
C GLN A 228 -12.17 7.48 3.89
N ILE A 229 -10.95 7.98 4.05
CA ILE A 229 -10.73 9.35 4.56
C ILE A 229 -11.25 10.39 3.56
N LEU A 230 -11.03 10.19 2.25
CA LEU A 230 -11.53 11.14 1.25
C LEU A 230 -13.07 11.15 1.22
N ARG A 231 -13.74 10.01 1.44
CA ARG A 231 -15.20 9.94 1.56
C ARG A 231 -15.69 10.61 2.84
N SER A 232 -15.03 10.38 3.99
CA SER A 232 -15.43 11.00 5.26
C SER A 232 -15.27 12.53 5.25
N LEU A 233 -14.33 13.05 4.45
CA LEU A 233 -14.14 14.48 4.22
C LEU A 233 -15.11 15.08 3.17
N GLY A 234 -15.98 14.26 2.58
CA GLY A 234 -16.91 14.68 1.52
C GLY A 234 -16.22 15.00 0.19
N ILE A 235 -14.99 14.53 0.00
CA ILE A 235 -14.22 14.69 -1.25
C ILE A 235 -14.67 13.64 -2.27
N LEU A 236 -14.81 12.39 -1.85
CA LEU A 236 -15.42 11.34 -2.68
C LEU A 236 -16.89 11.19 -2.32
N ASN A 237 -17.76 11.39 -3.30
CA ASN A 237 -19.19 11.18 -3.17
C ASN A 237 -19.58 9.91 -3.91
N TYR A 238 -20.18 8.96 -3.20
CA TYR A 238 -20.68 7.72 -3.77
C TYR A 238 -22.17 7.86 -4.11
N GLN A 239 -22.59 7.27 -5.22
CA GLN A 239 -24.01 7.11 -5.51
C GLN A 239 -24.70 6.29 -4.40
N PRO A 240 -26.01 6.49 -4.16
CA PRO A 240 -26.72 5.86 -3.06
C PRO A 240 -26.58 4.34 -2.99
N SER A 241 -26.55 3.66 -4.14
CA SER A 241 -26.37 2.21 -4.23
C SER A 241 -25.00 1.75 -3.73
N LEU A 242 -23.93 2.43 -4.14
CA LEU A 242 -22.56 2.15 -3.70
C LEU A 242 -22.36 2.53 -2.23
N ALA A 243 -22.84 3.70 -1.81
CA ALA A 243 -22.82 4.13 -0.42
C ALA A 243 -23.47 3.08 0.49
N LYS A 244 -24.68 2.62 0.16
CA LYS A 244 -25.40 1.57 0.90
C LYS A 244 -24.59 0.28 1.00
N LYS A 245 -23.91 -0.16 -0.07
CA LYS A 245 -23.05 -1.35 -0.01
C LYS A 245 -21.89 -1.17 0.97
N VAL A 246 -21.15 -0.07 0.87
CA VAL A 246 -20.00 0.22 1.73
C VAL A 246 -20.44 0.37 3.19
N ASP A 247 -21.52 1.11 3.44
CA ASP A 247 -22.04 1.39 4.79
C ASP A 247 -22.54 0.12 5.49
N ASN A 248 -23.09 -0.82 4.73
CA ASN A 248 -23.52 -2.12 5.25
C ASN A 248 -22.43 -3.19 5.27
N LEU A 249 -21.18 -2.83 4.93
CA LEU A 249 -20.02 -3.72 4.87
C LEU A 249 -20.20 -4.87 3.87
N ILE A 250 -20.99 -4.64 2.83
CA ILE A 250 -21.20 -5.59 1.73
C ILE A 250 -19.93 -5.65 0.88
N LEU A 251 -19.51 -6.85 0.52
CA LEU A 251 -18.30 -7.05 -0.28
C LEU A 251 -18.50 -6.47 -1.68
N ILE A 252 -17.51 -5.70 -2.13
CA ILE A 252 -17.37 -5.27 -3.51
C ILE A 252 -16.52 -6.33 -4.23
N PRO A 253 -16.95 -6.86 -5.40
CA PRO A 253 -16.16 -7.83 -6.14
C PRO A 253 -14.86 -7.21 -6.66
N LYS A 254 -13.79 -8.01 -6.69
CA LYS A 254 -12.50 -7.61 -7.27
C LYS A 254 -12.68 -7.28 -8.74
N ASN A 255 -12.07 -6.19 -9.19
CA ASN A 255 -12.14 -5.66 -10.56
C ASN A 255 -13.56 -5.31 -11.02
N SER A 256 -14.52 -5.11 -10.10
CA SER A 256 -15.83 -4.58 -10.46
C SER A 256 -15.75 -3.11 -10.82
N GLN A 257 -16.77 -2.58 -11.51
CA GLN A 257 -16.89 -1.15 -11.79
C GLN A 257 -16.78 -0.33 -10.50
N GLU A 258 -17.43 -0.77 -9.43
CA GLU A 258 -17.42 -0.05 -8.15
C GLU A 258 -16.01 0.03 -7.55
N GLU A 259 -15.27 -1.08 -7.58
CA GLU A 259 -13.88 -1.11 -7.08
C GLU A 259 -12.96 -0.23 -7.92
N ILE A 260 -13.09 -0.31 -9.24
CA ILE A 260 -12.25 0.44 -10.19
C ILE A 260 -12.53 1.94 -10.09
N GLU A 261 -13.80 2.35 -10.05
CA GLU A 261 -14.17 3.77 -9.93
C GLU A 261 -13.70 4.38 -8.61
N ILE A 262 -13.84 3.66 -7.49
CA ILE A 262 -13.32 4.12 -6.18
C ILE A 262 -11.82 4.36 -6.26
N ARG A 263 -11.05 3.37 -6.75
CA ARG A 263 -9.58 3.46 -6.79
C ARG A 263 -9.10 4.51 -7.79
N ALA A 264 -9.73 4.59 -8.95
CA ALA A 264 -9.43 5.62 -9.95
C ALA A 264 -9.73 7.04 -9.42
N ALA A 265 -10.83 7.22 -8.69
CA ALA A 265 -11.17 8.50 -8.09
C ALA A 265 -10.15 8.95 -7.04
N VAL A 266 -9.62 8.03 -6.23
CA VAL A 266 -8.51 8.30 -5.30
C VAL A 266 -7.26 8.74 -6.06
N ILE A 267 -6.86 7.98 -7.09
CA ILE A 267 -5.68 8.30 -7.92
C ILE A 267 -5.81 9.70 -8.52
N TRP A 268 -6.97 10.00 -9.09
CA TRP A 268 -7.20 11.28 -9.74
C TRP A 268 -7.31 12.44 -8.75
N ALA A 269 -7.96 12.26 -7.61
CA ALA A 269 -7.99 13.25 -6.53
C ALA A 269 -6.58 13.58 -6.03
N GLY A 270 -5.74 12.55 -5.85
CA GLY A 270 -4.33 12.70 -5.50
C GLY A 270 -3.54 13.49 -6.55
N GLU A 271 -3.73 13.18 -7.83
CA GLU A 271 -3.10 13.92 -8.95
C GLU A 271 -3.52 15.39 -9.01
N LEU A 272 -4.80 15.69 -8.77
CA LEU A 272 -5.31 17.07 -8.72
C LEU A 272 -4.69 17.86 -7.56
N LEU A 273 -4.57 17.25 -6.37
CA LEU A 273 -3.89 17.84 -5.22
C LEU A 273 -2.41 18.06 -5.49
N ALA A 274 -1.72 17.06 -6.04
CA ALA A 274 -0.30 17.12 -6.39
C ALA A 274 0.00 18.30 -7.32
N ARG A 275 -0.79 18.47 -8.39
CA ARG A 275 -0.67 19.59 -9.33
C ARG A 275 -0.92 20.94 -8.66
N LYS A 276 -1.97 21.03 -7.85
CA LYS A 276 -2.33 22.28 -7.17
C LYS A 276 -1.24 22.72 -6.18
N LEU A 277 -0.65 21.77 -5.47
CA LEU A 277 0.35 22.01 -4.44
C LEU A 277 1.79 22.01 -4.98
N GLN A 278 1.98 21.64 -6.26
CA GLN A 278 3.29 21.46 -6.89
C GLN A 278 4.17 20.48 -6.10
N GLN A 279 3.57 19.35 -5.70
CA GLN A 279 4.23 18.29 -4.94
C GLN A 279 4.08 16.94 -5.66
N PRO A 280 5.00 15.98 -5.46
CA PRO A 280 4.85 14.62 -5.95
C PRO A 280 3.58 13.93 -5.44
N PRO A 281 2.83 13.16 -6.26
CA PRO A 281 1.65 12.43 -5.79
C PRO A 281 1.94 11.44 -4.65
N CYS A 282 3.10 10.79 -4.61
CA CYS A 282 3.47 9.90 -3.50
C CYS A 282 3.64 10.65 -2.16
N LEU A 283 4.05 11.92 -2.19
CA LEU A 283 4.09 12.75 -0.99
C LEU A 283 2.67 13.11 -0.52
N ILE A 284 1.76 13.37 -1.46
CA ILE A 284 0.33 13.57 -1.14
C ILE A 284 -0.25 12.31 -0.49
N ASP A 285 0.06 11.13 -1.02
CA ASP A 285 -0.34 9.84 -0.43
C ASP A 285 0.11 9.71 1.03
N ASN A 286 1.40 9.96 1.27
CA ASN A 286 2.01 9.86 2.60
C ASN A 286 1.29 10.73 3.65
N VAL A 287 0.94 11.96 3.27
CA VAL A 287 0.20 12.87 4.14
C VAL A 287 -1.22 12.36 4.36
N ILE A 288 -1.94 11.96 3.30
CA ILE A 288 -3.31 11.45 3.44
C ILE A 288 -3.34 10.20 4.32
N TRP A 289 -2.39 9.31 4.14
CA TRP A 289 -2.26 8.09 4.96
C TRP A 289 -1.98 8.44 6.42
N SER A 290 -1.04 9.36 6.69
CA SER A 290 -0.73 9.84 8.05
C SER A 290 -1.97 10.44 8.73
N LEU A 291 -2.72 11.29 8.01
CA LEU A 291 -3.96 11.86 8.51
C LEU A 291 -5.04 10.79 8.78
N SER A 292 -5.08 9.71 7.98
CA SER A 292 -6.03 8.61 8.20
C SER A 292 -5.80 7.81 9.48
N GLN A 293 -4.61 7.91 10.08
CA GLN A 293 -4.31 7.27 11.37
C GLN A 293 -4.81 8.09 12.56
N THR A 294 -4.86 9.42 12.43
CA THR A 294 -5.26 10.33 13.51
C THR A 294 -6.69 10.84 13.38
N HIS A 295 -7.25 10.84 12.17
CA HIS A 295 -8.62 11.28 11.94
C HIS A 295 -9.61 10.14 12.27
N PRO A 296 -10.48 10.29 13.27
CA PRO A 296 -11.55 9.33 13.51
C PRO A 296 -12.50 9.35 12.30
N SER A 297 -12.47 8.30 11.48
CA SER A 297 -13.43 8.15 10.39
C SER A 297 -14.66 7.41 10.90
N THR A 298 -15.82 8.06 10.85
CA THR A 298 -17.12 7.45 11.17
C THR A 298 -17.66 6.57 10.05
N GLN A 299 -17.18 6.76 8.82
CA GLN A 299 -17.61 5.96 7.67
C GLN A 299 -16.73 4.72 7.47
N PRO A 300 -17.31 3.56 7.11
CA PRO A 300 -16.53 2.37 6.80
C PRO A 300 -15.81 2.49 5.45
N TYR A 301 -14.69 1.78 5.32
CA TYR A 301 -14.02 1.58 4.04
C TYR A 301 -14.73 0.52 3.19
N HIS A 302 -14.59 0.62 1.87
CA HIS A 302 -15.03 -0.42 0.96
C HIS A 302 -14.25 -1.73 1.19
N ARG A 303 -14.92 -2.87 1.01
CA ARG A 303 -14.33 -4.19 1.29
C ARG A 303 -14.29 -5.05 0.04
N THR A 304 -13.11 -5.18 -0.54
CA THR A 304 -12.86 -6.10 -1.64
C THR A 304 -11.84 -7.11 -1.19
N LEU A 305 -12.18 -8.40 -1.26
CA LEU A 305 -11.29 -9.47 -0.83
C LEU A 305 -10.25 -9.72 -1.93
N THR A 306 -9.07 -9.10 -1.82
CA THR A 306 -8.05 -9.10 -2.87
C THR A 306 -6.62 -8.99 -2.30
N THR A 307 -5.65 -9.40 -3.11
CA THR A 307 -4.21 -9.24 -2.87
C THR A 307 -3.63 -7.97 -3.53
N ASN A 308 -4.48 -7.13 -4.11
CA ASN A 308 -4.06 -5.98 -4.92
C ASN A 308 -3.93 -4.67 -4.12
N TYR A 309 -4.42 -4.64 -2.88
CA TYR A 309 -4.31 -3.49 -1.96
C TYR A 309 -3.05 -3.55 -1.15
#